data_AF-A0A562EQ66-F1
#
_entry.id   AF-A0A562EQ66-F1
#
_cell.length_a   1.000
_cell.length_b   1.000
_cell.length_c   1.000
_cell.angle_alpha   90.00
_cell.angle_beta   90.00
_cell.angle_gamma   90.00
#
_symmetry.space_group_name_H-M   'P 1'
#
loop_
_entity.id
_entity.type
_entity.pdbx_description
1 polymer ?
#
loop_
_entity_poly.entity_id
_entity_poly.type
_entity_poly.pdbx_seq_one_letter_code
_entity_poly.pdbx_strand_id
1 'polypeptide(L)'
;MDHSTHERLRQDELIEDVLVGATIYGPEDETIGTVSHMHGSSVAIDVGGFLGIGSKRIAVPVSELDFMREENGNVHAVTSWTKEQLEQLPEHFD
;
A
#
# COMPACT_ATOMS: atom_id res chain seq x y z
N MET A 1 -11.95 6.53 -8.97
CA MET A 1 -11.33 7.87 -8.94
C MET A 1 -10.23 7.87 -10.00
N ASP A 2 -9.96 9.00 -10.67
CA ASP A 2 -8.90 9.06 -11.68
C ASP A 2 -7.53 9.27 -10.99
N HIS A 3 -6.84 8.19 -10.66
CA HIS A 3 -5.52 8.27 -10.02
C HIS A 3 -4.42 8.83 -10.95
N SER A 4 -4.71 8.98 -12.25
CA SER A 4 -3.81 9.47 -13.29
C SER A 4 -3.35 10.92 -13.10
N THR A 5 -4.06 11.72 -12.29
CA THR A 5 -3.75 13.14 -12.07
C THR A 5 -2.95 13.41 -10.79
N HIS A 6 -2.72 12.39 -9.96
CA HIS A 6 -1.98 12.58 -8.71
C HIS A 6 -0.47 12.65 -8.94
N GLU A 7 0.21 13.45 -8.11
CA GLU A 7 1.66 13.57 -8.17
C GLU A 7 2.30 12.28 -7.67
N ARG A 8 3.00 11.56 -8.56
CA ARG A 8 3.75 10.37 -8.15
C ARG A 8 4.88 10.77 -7.21
N LEU A 9 5.00 10.03 -6.12
CA LEU A 9 6.10 10.22 -5.18
C LEU A 9 7.43 9.92 -5.89
N ARG A 10 8.39 10.81 -5.70
CA ARG A 10 9.75 10.63 -6.22
C ARG A 10 10.47 9.58 -5.39
N GLN A 11 11.47 8.93 -5.97
CA GLN A 11 12.23 7.87 -5.29
C GLN A 11 12.88 8.33 -3.97
N ASP A 12 13.25 9.62 -3.87
CA ASP A 12 13.77 10.24 -2.64
C ASP A 12 12.71 10.40 -1.53
N GLU A 13 11.42 10.39 -1.90
CA GLU A 13 10.28 10.52 -0.98
C GLU A 13 9.67 9.16 -0.61
N LEU A 14 10.15 8.06 -1.21
CA LEU A 14 9.75 6.70 -0.88
C LEU A 14 10.48 6.24 0.40
N ILE A 15 10.18 6.92 1.51
CA ILE A 15 10.74 6.63 2.84
C ILE A 15 9.64 6.18 3.79
N GLU A 16 10.01 5.38 4.79
CA GLU A 16 9.07 4.82 5.77
C GLU A 16 8.11 5.85 6.33
N ASP A 17 8.61 7.02 6.76
CA ASP A 17 7.81 8.08 7.37
C ASP A 17 6.68 8.61 6.46
N VAL A 18 6.88 8.54 5.14
CA VAL A 18 5.91 9.00 4.13
C VAL A 18 4.95 7.89 3.72
N LEU A 19 5.45 6.64 3.66
CA LEU A 19 4.67 5.50 3.19
C LEU A 19 3.84 4.85 4.29
N VAL A 20 4.32 4.86 5.54
CA VAL A 20 3.58 4.29 6.67
C VAL A 20 2.29 5.06 6.91
N GLY A 21 1.20 4.33 7.06
CA GLY A 21 -0.15 4.89 7.14
C GLY A 21 -0.80 5.21 5.79
N ALA A 22 -0.09 5.03 4.67
CA ALA A 22 -0.69 5.18 3.35
C ALA A 22 -1.73 4.11 3.08
N THR A 23 -2.90 4.53 2.57
CA THR A 23 -3.96 3.62 2.13
C THR A 23 -3.61 3.03 0.79
N ILE A 24 -3.82 1.72 0.64
CA ILE A 24 -3.58 1.02 -0.62
C ILE A 24 -4.92 0.71 -1.27
N TYR A 25 -5.05 1.19 -2.51
CA TYR A 25 -6.20 0.96 -3.36
C TYR A 25 -5.88 -0.09 -4.42
N GLY A 26 -6.84 -0.96 -4.64
CA GLY A 26 -6.78 -1.99 -5.66
C GLY A 26 -7.34 -1.52 -6.99
N PRO A 27 -7.47 -2.45 -7.96
CA PRO A 27 -8.32 -2.21 -9.11
C PRO A 27 -9.75 -1.87 -8.64
N GLU A 28 -10.44 -0.99 -9.37
CA GLU A 28 -11.79 -0.52 -9.01
C GLU A 28 -11.88 0.36 -7.75
N ASP A 29 -10.78 0.99 -7.31
CA ASP A 29 -10.77 1.90 -6.14
C ASP A 29 -11.08 1.17 -4.81
N GLU A 30 -10.99 -0.16 -4.78
CA GLU A 30 -11.27 -0.92 -3.56
C GLU A 30 -10.18 -0.67 -2.51
N THR A 31 -10.56 -0.54 -1.24
CA THR A 31 -9.58 -0.45 -0.16
C THR A 31 -9.06 -1.84 0.18
N ILE A 32 -7.80 -2.07 -0.17
CA ILE A 32 -7.09 -3.32 0.09
C ILE A 32 -6.65 -3.39 1.55
N GLY A 33 -6.05 -2.29 2.02
CA GLY A 33 -5.38 -2.23 3.31
C GLY A 33 -4.58 -0.95 3.51
N THR A 34 -3.66 -1.01 4.47
CA THR A 34 -2.82 0.12 4.86
C THR A 34 -1.37 -0.33 5.03
N VAL A 35 -0.42 0.54 4.69
CA VAL A 35 1.00 0.31 4.94
C VAL A 35 1.28 0.43 6.44
N SER A 36 1.87 -0.61 7.01
CA SER A 36 2.18 -0.67 8.44
C SER A 36 3.65 -0.43 8.73
N HIS A 37 4.56 -0.90 7.86
CA HIS A 37 5.99 -0.72 8.03
C HIS A 37 6.72 -0.82 6.68
N MET A 38 7.93 -0.27 6.56
CA MET A 38 8.77 -0.39 5.37
C MET A 38 10.05 -1.17 5.69
N HIS A 39 10.34 -2.20 4.90
CA HIS A 39 11.59 -2.94 4.96
C HIS A 39 12.40 -2.73 3.68
N GLY A 40 13.30 -1.74 3.72
CA GLY A 40 14.24 -1.45 2.63
C GLY A 40 13.54 -1.07 1.33
N SER A 41 13.38 -2.03 0.42
CA SER A 41 12.70 -1.84 -0.88
C SER A 41 11.30 -2.46 -0.94
N SER A 42 10.80 -2.98 0.18
CA SER A 42 9.45 -3.56 0.31
C SER A 42 8.68 -2.89 1.44
N VAL A 43 7.36 -2.92 1.37
CA VAL A 43 6.47 -2.43 2.43
C VAL A 43 5.61 -3.58 2.96
N ALA A 44 5.47 -3.62 4.28
CA ALA A 44 4.52 -4.48 4.96
C ALA A 44 3.14 -3.81 4.91
N ILE A 45 2.20 -4.50 4.30
CA ILE A 45 0.81 -4.07 4.14
C ILE A 45 -0.05 -5.00 4.98
N ASP A 46 -0.91 -4.42 5.81
CA ASP A 46 -1.96 -5.18 6.47
C ASP A 46 -3.20 -5.18 5.56
N VAL A 47 -3.46 -6.34 4.95
CA VAL A 47 -4.55 -6.60 4.01
C VAL A 47 -5.72 -7.25 4.73
N GLY A 48 -6.90 -6.63 4.62
CA GLY A 48 -8.08 -7.06 5.37
C GLY A 48 -7.96 -6.84 6.88
N GLY A 49 -9.04 -7.14 7.62
CA GLY A 49 -9.13 -6.96 9.08
C GLY A 49 -9.26 -5.51 9.53
N PHE A 50 -10.27 -5.22 10.34
CA PHE A 50 -10.39 -3.92 10.99
C PHE A 50 -9.53 -3.96 12.26
N LEU A 51 -8.52 -3.08 12.37
CA LEU A 51 -7.68 -2.91 13.58
C LEU A 51 -6.87 -4.14 14.02
N GLY A 52 -6.17 -4.82 13.12
CA GLY A 52 -5.18 -5.84 13.52
C GLY A 52 -5.75 -7.22 13.87
N ILE A 53 -7.09 -7.38 13.88
CA ILE A 53 -7.76 -8.65 14.13
C ILE A 53 -8.25 -9.22 12.79
N GLY A 54 -7.67 -10.34 12.38
CA GLY A 54 -7.97 -10.98 11.09
C GLY A 54 -7.39 -10.22 9.88
N SER A 55 -6.46 -9.30 10.13
CA SER A 55 -5.65 -8.64 9.10
C SER A 55 -4.44 -9.49 8.76
N LYS A 56 -4.18 -9.67 7.48
CA LYS A 56 -3.05 -10.45 6.99
C LYS A 56 -1.90 -9.53 6.63
N ARG A 57 -0.74 -9.73 7.25
CA ARG A 57 0.46 -8.97 6.89
C ARG A 57 1.16 -9.60 5.70
N ILE A 58 1.35 -8.82 4.65
CA ILE A 58 2.13 -9.24 3.48
C ILE A 58 3.21 -8.21 3.17
N ALA A 59 4.34 -8.67 2.66
CA ALA A 59 5.37 -7.78 2.16
C ALA A 59 5.22 -7.66 0.65
N VAL A 60 5.06 -6.43 0.16
CA VAL A 60 4.98 -6.13 -1.27
C VAL A 60 6.13 -5.18 -1.62
N PRO A 61 6.90 -5.45 -2.69
CA PRO A 61 7.96 -4.55 -3.11
C PRO A 61 7.37 -3.20 -3.53
N VAL A 62 8.04 -2.11 -3.15
CA VAL A 62 7.62 -0.75 -3.48
C VAL A 62 7.51 -0.54 -4.99
N SER A 63 8.27 -1.29 -5.79
CA SER A 63 8.20 -1.26 -7.26
C SER A 63 6.89 -1.81 -7.84
N GLU A 64 6.14 -2.61 -7.09
CA GLU A 64 4.81 -3.12 -7.49
C GLU A 64 3.66 -2.20 -7.02
N LEU A 65 4.00 -1.09 -6.35
CA LEU A 65 3.05 -0.13 -5.79
C LEU A 65 3.33 1.25 -6.37
N ASP A 66 2.30 1.85 -6.96
CA ASP A 66 2.39 3.24 -7.43
C ASP A 66 1.96 4.16 -6.30
N PHE A 67 2.95 4.72 -5.61
CA PHE A 67 2.75 5.70 -4.55
C PHE A 67 2.52 7.10 -5.13
N MET A 68 1.44 7.73 -4.68
CA MET A 68 0.97 9.01 -5.17
C MET A 68 0.55 9.90 -4.01
N ARG A 69 0.78 11.21 -4.17
CA ARG A 69 0.36 12.24 -3.25
C ARG A 69 -0.83 13.01 -3.83
N GLU A 70 -1.87 13.15 -3.03
CA GLU A 70 -3.03 13.96 -3.34
C GLU A 70 -2.75 15.46 -3.09
N GLU A 71 -3.59 16.33 -3.63
CA GLU A 71 -3.49 17.80 -3.44
C GLU A 71 -3.55 18.22 -1.95
N ASN A 72 -4.22 17.42 -1.12
CA ASN A 72 -4.35 17.64 0.32
C ASN A 72 -3.09 17.23 1.11
N GLY A 73 -2.08 16.65 0.46
CA GLY A 73 -0.85 16.13 1.08
C GLY A 73 -0.93 14.69 1.58
N ASN A 74 -2.08 14.01 1.46
CA ASN A 74 -2.21 12.60 1.81
C ASN A 74 -1.53 11.73 0.77
N VAL A 75 -0.86 10.69 1.25
CA VAL A 75 -0.19 9.69 0.44
C VAL A 75 -1.05 8.44 0.37
N HIS A 76 -1.23 7.94 -0.85
CA HIS A 76 -1.87 6.65 -1.11
C HIS A 76 -1.03 5.85 -2.09
N ALA A 77 -1.24 4.54 -2.11
CA ALA A 77 -0.68 3.67 -3.13
C ALA A 77 -1.81 3.04 -3.94
N VAL A 78 -1.53 2.75 -5.22
CA VAL A 78 -2.39 1.86 -6.00
C VAL A 78 -1.61 0.61 -6.37
N THR A 79 -2.32 -0.50 -6.46
CA THR A 79 -1.77 -1.77 -6.90
C THR A 79 -2.65 -2.40 -7.97
N SER A 80 -2.02 -3.17 -8.85
CA SER A 80 -2.74 -3.98 -9.86
C SER A 80 -3.33 -5.26 -9.26
N TRP A 81 -2.95 -5.59 -8.02
CA TRP A 81 -3.39 -6.79 -7.32
C TRP A 81 -4.75 -6.55 -6.63
N THR A 82 -5.66 -7.52 -6.73
CA THR A 82 -6.92 -7.47 -5.98
C THR A 82 -6.70 -7.90 -4.53
N LYS A 83 -7.62 -7.51 -3.64
CA LYS A 83 -7.53 -7.90 -2.22
C LYS A 83 -7.42 -9.41 -2.06
N GLU A 84 -8.27 -10.14 -2.78
CA GLU A 84 -8.28 -11.60 -2.75
C GLU A 84 -6.93 -12.18 -3.16
N GLN A 85 -6.29 -11.65 -4.22
CA GLN A 85 -4.98 -12.14 -4.66
C GLN A 85 -3.91 -11.92 -3.58
N LEU A 86 -3.93 -10.77 -2.91
CA LEU A 86 -3.02 -10.49 -1.81
C LEU A 86 -3.30 -11.37 -0.58
N GLU A 87 -4.57 -11.70 -0.32
CA GLU A 87 -4.96 -12.66 0.72
C GLU A 87 -4.51 -14.09 0.39
N GLN A 88 -4.36 -14.45 -0.89
CA GLN A 88 -3.81 -15.75 -1.32
C GLN A 88 -2.28 -15.85 -1.21
N LEU A 89 -1.55 -14.72 -1.14
CA LEU A 89 -0.10 -14.73 -1.02
C LEU A 89 0.36 -15.31 0.34
N PRO A 90 1.56 -15.91 0.42
CA PRO A 90 2.11 -16.35 1.70
C PRO A 90 2.20 -15.14 2.66
N GLU A 91 1.72 -15.35 3.88
CA GLU A 91 1.77 -14.35 4.94
C GLU A 91 3.23 -14.05 5.30
N HIS A 92 3.58 -12.77 5.39
CA HIS A 92 4.92 -12.38 5.81
C HIS A 92 5.01 -12.48 7.33
N PHE A 93 5.57 -13.58 7.81
CA PHE A 93 6.00 -13.72 9.20
C PHE A 93 7.45 -13.25 9.30
N ASP A 94 7.66 -12.07 9.91
CA ASP A 94 8.97 -11.66 10.42
C ASP A 94 9.41 -12.58 11.59
#